data_AF-A0A956CZI1-F1
#
_entry.id   AF-A0A956CZI1-F1
#
_cell.length_a   1.000
_cell.length_b   1.000
_cell.length_c   1.000
_cell.angle_alpha   90.00
_cell.angle_beta   90.00
_cell.angle_gamma   90.00
#
_symmetry.space_group_name_H-M   'P 1'
#
loop_
_entity.id
_entity.type
_entity.pdbx_description
1 polymer ?
#
loop_
_entity_poly.entity_id
_entity_poly.type
_entity_poly.pdbx_seq_one_letter_code
_entity_poly.pdbx_strand_id
1 'polypeptide(L)'
;MKAFPEQGTSREEILAALTDHRARDLKSDGRAFAFVYDAGAETRDLAREAYAACMPINGLDPTVYPSARKLENGVVAACLELLNAPEGACGTATAGGTESVMLA
;
A
#
# COMPACT_ATOMS: atom_id res chain seq x y z
N MET A 1 -24.17 -20.41 -7.40
CA MET A 1 -24.23 -19.75 -6.08
C MET A 1 -24.40 -18.26 -6.31
N LYS A 2 -25.37 -17.57 -5.71
CA LYS A 2 -25.41 -16.09 -5.79
C LYS A 2 -24.22 -15.55 -4.99
N ALA A 3 -23.40 -14.70 -5.61
CA ALA A 3 -22.22 -14.12 -4.97
C ALA A 3 -22.57 -12.96 -4.02
N PHE A 4 -23.68 -12.26 -4.28
CA PHE A 4 -24.16 -11.16 -3.45
C PHE A 4 -25.28 -11.64 -2.51
N PRO A 5 -25.23 -11.30 -1.21
CA PRO A 5 -26.34 -11.55 -0.31
C PRO A 5 -27.53 -10.66 -0.68
N GLU A 6 -28.75 -11.11 -0.38
CA GLU A 6 -29.97 -10.34 -0.64
C GLU A 6 -30.12 -9.13 0.31
N GLN A 7 -29.39 -9.15 1.43
CA GLN A 7 -29.35 -8.11 2.45
C GLN A 7 -27.89 -7.85 2.86
N GLY A 8 -27.60 -6.62 3.30
CA GLY A 8 -26.26 -6.27 3.77
C GLY A 8 -25.88 -7.05 5.03
N THR A 9 -24.66 -7.57 5.05
CA THR A 9 -24.06 -8.23 6.22
C THR A 9 -23.65 -7.20 7.27
N SER A 10 -23.74 -7.55 8.55
CA SER A 10 -23.32 -6.64 9.63
C SER A 10 -21.81 -6.40 9.60
N ARG A 11 -21.36 -5.31 10.23
CA ARG A 11 -19.93 -4.99 10.36
C ARG A 11 -19.19 -6.13 11.06
N GLU A 12 -19.77 -6.65 12.12
CA GLU A 12 -19.20 -7.69 12.97
C GLU A 12 -19.02 -9.00 12.19
N GLU A 13 -20.04 -9.41 11.44
CA GLU A 13 -19.97 -10.60 10.59
C GLU A 13 -18.93 -10.45 9.47
N ILE A 14 -18.83 -9.26 8.85
CA ILE A 14 -17.80 -8.99 7.82
C ILE A 14 -16.40 -9.13 8.41
N LEU A 15 -16.13 -8.50 9.55
CA LEU A 15 -14.80 -8.55 10.19
C LEU A 15 -14.47 -9.95 10.71
N ALA A 16 -15.45 -10.69 11.22
CA ALA A 16 -15.28 -12.07 11.63
C ALA A 16 -14.93 -12.98 10.44
N ALA A 17 -15.64 -12.84 9.32
CA ALA A 17 -15.35 -13.60 8.10
C ALA A 17 -13.94 -13.30 7.55
N LEU A 18 -13.52 -12.03 7.52
CA LEU A 18 -12.15 -11.66 7.12
C LEU A 18 -11.10 -12.28 8.04
N THR A 19 -11.35 -12.35 9.34
CA THR A 19 -10.45 -12.98 10.31
C THR A 19 -10.37 -14.49 10.07
N ASP A 20 -11.51 -15.15 9.86
CA ASP A 20 -11.59 -16.59 9.59
C ASP A 20 -10.88 -16.97 8.28
N HIS A 21 -11.11 -16.22 7.19
CA HIS A 21 -10.47 -16.46 5.89
C HIS A 21 -8.95 -16.39 5.97
N ARG A 22 -8.42 -15.49 6.80
CA ARG A 22 -6.99 -15.29 7.01
C ARG A 22 -6.37 -16.21 8.06
N ALA A 23 -7.15 -17.06 8.73
CA ALA A 23 -6.64 -17.93 9.80
C ALA A 23 -5.55 -18.91 9.34
N ARG A 24 -5.50 -19.20 8.04
CA ARG A 24 -4.51 -20.09 7.41
C ARG A 24 -3.44 -19.34 6.59
N ASP A 25 -3.48 -18.02 6.57
CA ASP A 25 -2.44 -17.23 5.92
C ASP A 25 -1.09 -17.48 6.58
N LEU A 26 -0.02 -17.25 5.80
CA LEU A 26 1.32 -17.22 6.34
C LEU A 26 1.40 -16.19 7.48
N LYS A 27 1.93 -16.62 8.63
CA LYS A 27 2.07 -15.75 9.80
C LYS A 27 3.20 -14.75 9.58
N SER A 28 2.94 -13.49 9.93
CA SER A 28 3.95 -12.44 10.03
C SER A 28 4.60 -12.45 11.42
N ASP A 29 5.19 -13.59 11.81
CA ASP A 29 5.81 -13.81 13.12
C ASP A 29 7.35 -13.81 13.08
N GLY A 30 7.92 -13.27 12.00
CA GLY A 30 9.37 -13.21 11.76
C GLY A 30 9.99 -14.50 11.22
N ARG A 31 9.19 -15.55 10.97
CA ARG A 31 9.69 -16.83 10.43
C ARG A 31 9.46 -17.00 8.92
N ALA A 32 8.71 -16.09 8.31
CA ALA A 32 8.45 -16.07 6.87
C ALA A 32 9.66 -15.53 6.10
N PHE A 33 10.14 -16.28 5.11
CA PHE A 33 11.18 -15.82 4.19
C PHE A 33 10.56 -15.11 2.97
N ALA A 34 11.06 -13.91 2.62
CA ALA A 34 10.72 -13.10 1.45
C ALA A 34 9.28 -12.52 1.34
N PHE A 35 8.27 -13.14 1.95
CA PHE A 35 6.86 -12.72 1.80
C PHE A 35 6.47 -11.48 2.60
N VAL A 36 7.09 -11.26 3.76
CA VAL A 36 6.77 -10.13 4.64
C VAL A 36 8.07 -9.44 5.06
N TYR A 37 8.21 -8.18 4.67
CA TYR A 37 9.29 -7.30 5.10
C TYR A 37 8.76 -6.44 6.25
N ASP A 38 8.95 -6.89 7.48
CA ASP A 38 8.46 -6.19 8.68
C ASP A 38 9.43 -5.07 9.09
N ALA A 39 8.93 -3.83 9.10
CA ALA A 39 9.66 -2.65 9.56
C ALA A 39 9.54 -2.41 11.08
N GLY A 40 8.81 -3.27 11.79
CA GLY A 40 8.58 -3.17 13.24
C GLY A 40 7.22 -2.58 13.58
N ALA A 41 6.82 -2.74 14.85
CA ALA A 41 5.48 -2.40 15.32
C ALA A 41 5.14 -0.90 15.14
N GLU A 42 6.07 -0.02 15.51
CA GLU A 42 5.88 1.44 15.40
C GLU A 42 5.61 1.88 13.95
N THR A 43 6.44 1.42 13.00
CA THR A 43 6.24 1.74 11.58
C THR A 43 4.95 1.15 11.03
N ARG A 44 4.56 -0.05 11.45
CA ARG A 44 3.27 -0.66 11.04
C ARG A 44 2.07 0.13 11.56
N ASP A 45 2.13 0.62 12.79
CA ASP A 45 1.06 1.44 13.37
C ASP A 45 0.93 2.77 12.63
N LEU A 46 2.05 3.46 12.37
CA LEU A 46 2.08 4.67 11.55
C LEU A 46 1.52 4.43 10.14
N ALA A 47 1.94 3.35 9.48
CA ALA A 47 1.48 3.01 8.12
C ALA A 47 -0.04 2.76 8.09
N ARG A 48 -0.60 2.11 9.12
CA ARG A 48 -2.05 1.90 9.26
C ARG A 48 -2.81 3.22 9.38
N GLU A 49 -2.33 4.14 10.21
CA GLU A 49 -2.94 5.47 10.39
C GLU A 49 -2.85 6.31 9.11
N ALA A 50 -1.69 6.32 8.45
CA ALA A 50 -1.49 7.01 7.18
C ALA A 50 -2.41 6.46 6.08
N TYR A 51 -2.53 5.14 5.98
CA TYR A 51 -3.45 4.50 5.03
C TYR A 51 -4.90 4.91 5.28
N ALA A 52 -5.36 4.87 6.54
CA ALA A 52 -6.72 5.29 6.89
C ALA A 52 -6.97 6.78 6.56
N ALA A 53 -6.00 7.66 6.83
CA ALA A 53 -6.09 9.09 6.52
C ALA A 53 -6.09 9.39 5.01
N CYS A 54 -5.38 8.58 4.22
CA CYS A 54 -5.22 8.77 2.78
C CYS A 54 -6.15 7.88 1.93
N MET A 55 -6.98 7.04 2.55
CA MET A 55 -7.88 6.10 1.87
C MET A 55 -8.74 6.70 0.74
N PRO A 56 -9.28 7.93 0.82
CA PRO A 56 -10.10 8.49 -0.25
C PRO A 56 -9.31 9.19 -1.38
N ILE A 57 -7.97 9.21 -1.30
CA ILE A 57 -7.11 9.86 -2.30
C ILE A 57 -7.03 9.02 -3.57
N ASN A 58 -7.06 9.68 -4.73
CA ASN A 58 -6.89 9.05 -6.04
C ASN A 58 -5.77 9.75 -6.83
N GLY A 59 -4.76 8.99 -7.29
CA GLY A 59 -3.63 9.50 -8.06
C GLY A 59 -3.93 9.89 -9.51
N LEU A 60 -5.16 9.64 -10.01
CA LEU A 60 -5.55 9.93 -11.39
C LEU A 60 -5.49 11.41 -11.76
N ASP A 61 -5.97 12.29 -10.88
CA ASP A 61 -6.02 13.74 -11.13
C ASP A 61 -5.30 14.51 -10.00
N PRO A 62 -4.04 14.93 -10.22
CA PRO A 62 -3.26 15.65 -9.22
C PRO A 62 -3.73 17.09 -9.00
N THR A 63 -4.67 17.60 -9.81
CA THR A 63 -5.31 18.91 -9.58
C THR A 63 -6.46 18.81 -8.58
N VAL A 64 -7.12 17.65 -8.53
CA VAL A 64 -8.15 17.32 -7.53
C VAL A 64 -7.52 16.81 -6.24
N TYR A 65 -6.44 16.03 -6.33
CA TYR A 65 -5.72 15.47 -5.19
C TYR A 65 -4.27 15.96 -5.13
N PRO A 66 -4.02 17.26 -4.82
CA PRO A 66 -2.67 17.82 -4.79
C PRO A 66 -1.77 17.17 -3.72
N SER A 67 -2.36 16.54 -2.70
CA SER A 67 -1.63 15.73 -1.72
C SER A 67 -0.96 14.51 -2.34
N ALA A 68 -1.62 13.81 -3.27
CA ALA A 68 -1.05 12.65 -3.96
C ALA A 68 0.25 13.04 -4.68
N ARG A 69 0.19 14.11 -5.48
CA ARG A 69 1.36 14.66 -6.18
C ARG A 69 2.50 14.99 -5.22
N LYS A 70 2.20 15.61 -4.07
CA LYS A 70 3.23 15.98 -3.09
C LYS A 70 3.90 14.73 -2.49
N LEU A 71 3.10 13.72 -2.12
CA LEU A 71 3.59 12.49 -1.50
C LEU A 71 4.41 11.65 -2.49
N GLU A 72 3.91 11.44 -3.70
CA GLU A 72 4.60 10.66 -4.74
C GLU A 72 5.93 11.31 -5.14
N ASN A 73 5.96 12.63 -5.34
CA ASN A 73 7.21 13.35 -5.60
C ASN A 73 8.20 13.24 -4.43
N GLY A 74 7.71 13.23 -3.19
CA GLY A 74 8.54 13.01 -2.01
C GLY A 74 9.18 11.63 -1.98
N VAL A 75 8.43 10.58 -2.32
CA VAL A 75 8.94 9.20 -2.42
C VAL A 75 9.98 9.08 -3.54
N VAL A 76 9.69 9.62 -4.73
CA VAL A 76 10.64 9.62 -5.85
C VAL A 76 11.92 10.36 -5.48
N ALA A 77 11.83 11.54 -4.87
CA ALA A 77 12.99 12.31 -4.44
C ALA A 77 13.86 11.54 -3.43
N ALA A 78 13.25 10.89 -2.43
CA ALA A 78 13.98 10.07 -1.47
C ALA A 78 14.71 8.88 -2.13
N CYS A 79 14.08 8.22 -3.11
CA CYS A 79 14.71 7.14 -3.86
C CYS A 79 15.88 7.62 -4.73
N LEU A 80 15.72 8.78 -5.40
CA LEU A 80 16.80 9.38 -6.20
C LEU A 80 18.00 9.76 -5.33
N GLU A 81 17.76 10.33 -4.15
CA GLU A 81 18.79 10.64 -3.16
C GLU A 81 19.49 9.36 -2.67
N LEU A 82 18.73 8.36 -2.24
CA LEU A 82 19.26 7.08 -1.73
C LEU A 82 20.16 6.36 -2.76
N LEU A 83 19.84 6.48 -4.05
CA LEU A 83 20.57 5.84 -5.14
C LEU A 83 21.67 6.71 -5.75
N ASN A 84 21.92 7.91 -5.21
CA ASN A 84 22.89 8.88 -5.74
C ASN A 84 22.65 9.17 -7.24
N ALA A 85 21.39 9.41 -7.60
CA ALA A 85 21.02 9.67 -8.99
C ALA A 85 21.72 10.94 -9.54
N PRO A 86 22.06 11.00 -10.84
CA PRO A 86 22.70 12.16 -11.44
C PRO A 86 21.77 13.38 -11.45
N GLU A 87 22.36 14.58 -11.57
CA GLU A 87 21.60 15.82 -11.73
C GLU A 87 20.63 15.71 -12.92
N GLY A 88 19.38 16.14 -12.70
CA GLY A 88 18.32 16.06 -13.71
C GLY A 88 17.62 14.70 -13.82
N ALA A 89 18.00 13.69 -13.03
CA ALA A 89 17.28 12.43 -12.96
C ALA A 89 15.82 12.63 -12.49
N CYS A 90 14.92 11.82 -13.04
CA CYS A 90 13.50 11.80 -12.70
C CYS A 90 13.02 10.36 -12.47
N GLY A 91 11.79 10.21 -11.99
CA GLY A 91 11.18 8.91 -11.76
C GLY A 91 9.68 9.00 -11.56
N THR A 92 9.04 7.85 -11.49
CA THR A 92 7.61 7.70 -11.21
C THR A 92 7.42 6.60 -10.16
N ALA A 93 6.49 6.80 -9.24
CA ALA A 93 6.02 5.71 -8.39
C ALA A 93 5.17 4.74 -9.22
N THR A 94 5.23 3.46 -8.91
CA THR A 94 4.47 2.39 -9.60
C THR A 94 3.85 1.46 -8.56
N ALA A 95 2.95 0.57 -8.97
CA ALA A 95 2.31 -0.41 -8.10
C ALA A 95 3.29 -1.47 -7.54
N GLY A 96 4.46 -1.65 -8.17
CA GLY A 96 5.49 -2.54 -7.68
C GLY A 96 6.61 -2.82 -8.70
N GLY A 97 7.56 -3.67 -8.30
CA GLY A 97 8.77 -3.94 -9.10
C GLY A 97 8.49 -4.48 -10.50
N THR A 98 7.47 -5.33 -10.67
CA THR A 98 7.09 -5.85 -12.00
C THR A 98 6.67 -4.73 -12.95
N GLU A 99 5.84 -3.78 -12.50
CA GLU A 99 5.44 -2.63 -13.31
C GLU A 99 6.63 -1.72 -13.61
N SER A 100 7.49 -1.48 -12.62
CA SER A 100 8.72 -0.69 -12.81
C SER A 100 9.61 -1.27 -13.92
N VAL A 101 9.79 -2.60 -13.96
CA VAL A 101 10.58 -3.28 -15.01
C VAL A 101 9.90 -3.21 -16.38
N MET A 102 8.57 -3.25 -16.44
CA MET A 102 7.85 -3.15 -17.72
C MET A 102 7.90 -1.75 -18.33
N LEU A 103 8.07 -0.70 -17.51
CA LEU A 103 8.12 0.69 -17.97
C LEU A 103 9.53 1.16 -18.42
N ALA A 104 10.59 0.42 -18.06
CA ALA A 104 11.98 0.75 -18.37
C ALA A 104 12.45 0.13 -19.69
#